data_AF-A0A9C8DGU0-F1
#
_entry.id   AF-A0A9C8DGU0-F1
#
_cell.length_a   1.000
_cell.length_b   1.000
_cell.length_c   1.000
_cell.angle_alpha   90.00
_cell.angle_beta   90.00
_cell.angle_gamma   90.00
#
_symmetry.space_group_name_H-M   'P 1'
#
loop_
_entity.id
_entity.type
_entity.pdbx_description
1 polymer ?
#
loop_
_entity_poly.entity_id
_entity_poly.type
_entity_poly.pdbx_seq_one_letter_code
_entity_poly.pdbx_strand_id
1 'polypeptide(L)'
;MAAERRGENLAEWNELVLEHLQGTDADDRLDRLVHHPAIGGAEERKFLQAKLAYLRGDQEQARQLLKKCLQARPGYRRYLTFADEIGLVLKDS
;
A
#
# COMPACT_ATOMS: atom_id res chain seq x y z
N MET A 1 13.75 -13.22 11.79
CA MET A 1 12.71 -13.60 12.78
C MET A 1 12.17 -12.40 13.57
N ALA A 2 12.88 -11.82 14.56
CA ALA A 2 12.31 -10.71 15.37
C ALA A 2 12.19 -9.36 14.62
N ALA A 3 13.14 -9.04 13.75
CA ALA A 3 13.12 -7.80 12.97
C ALA A 3 12.04 -7.81 11.86
N GLU A 4 11.82 -8.96 11.22
CA GLU A 4 10.79 -9.14 10.19
C GLU A 4 9.39 -8.97 10.77
N ARG A 5 9.09 -9.62 11.90
CA ARG A 5 7.80 -9.45 12.59
C ARG A 5 7.52 -8.01 12.98
N ARG A 6 8.54 -7.25 13.42
CA ARG A 6 8.38 -5.81 13.70
C ARG A 6 8.07 -5.01 12.43
N GLY A 7 8.72 -5.34 11.32
CA GLY A 7 8.46 -4.69 10.03
C GLY A 7 7.04 -4.98 9.53
N GLU A 8 6.58 -6.23 9.65
CA GLU A 8 5.22 -6.64 9.29
C GLU A 8 4.17 -5.93 10.16
N ASN A 9 4.35 -5.91 11.48
CA ASN A 9 3.44 -5.22 12.40
C ASN A 9 3.38 -3.71 12.12
N LEU A 10 4.52 -3.07 11.82
CA LEU A 10 4.54 -1.64 11.47
C LEU A 10 3.81 -1.38 10.16
N ALA A 11 3.98 -2.25 9.19
CA ALA A 11 3.34 -2.13 7.89
C ALA A 11 1.81 -2.29 7.99
N GLU A 12 1.34 -3.27 8.76
CA GLU A 12 -0.08 -3.45 9.08
C GLU A 12 -0.65 -2.23 9.82
N TRP A 13 0.08 -1.69 10.80
CA TRP A 13 -0.34 -0.48 11.52
C TRP A 13 -0.47 0.73 10.60
N ASN A 14 0.45 0.91 9.63
CA ASN A 14 0.38 2.01 8.67
C ASN A 14 -0.86 1.92 7.76
N GLU A 15 -1.28 0.71 7.39
CA GLU A 15 -2.52 0.51 6.62
C GLU A 15 -3.76 0.93 7.42
N LEU A 16 -3.84 0.52 8.68
CA LEU A 16 -4.94 0.91 9.57
C LEU A 16 -5.02 2.43 9.78
N VAL A 17 -3.85 3.09 9.87
CA VAL A 17 -3.79 4.56 9.96
C VAL A 17 -4.33 5.23 8.70
N LEU A 18 -4.02 4.70 7.51
CA LEU A 18 -4.55 5.23 6.25
C LEU A 18 -6.07 5.11 6.18
N GLU A 19 -6.59 3.92 6.48
CA GLU A 19 -8.02 3.64 6.46
C GLU A 19 -8.78 4.49 7.49
N HIS A 20 -8.18 4.77 8.65
CA HIS A 20 -8.82 5.55 9.70
C HIS A 20 -8.78 7.07 9.45
N LEU A 21 -7.71 7.59 8.86
CA LEU A 21 -7.56 9.03 8.62
C LEU A 21 -8.24 9.50 7.33
N GLN A 22 -8.59 8.57 6.43
CA GLN A 22 -9.28 8.91 5.20
C GLN A 22 -10.61 9.63 5.50
N GLY A 23 -10.87 10.74 4.80
CA GLY A 23 -12.12 11.48 4.92
C GLY A 23 -12.28 12.25 6.25
N THR A 24 -11.21 12.33 7.04
CA THR A 24 -11.11 13.21 8.21
C THR A 24 -10.43 14.52 7.85
N ASP A 25 -10.41 15.50 8.75
CA ASP A 25 -9.64 16.75 8.60
C ASP A 25 -8.12 16.51 8.42
N ALA A 26 -7.65 15.29 8.67
CA ALA A 26 -6.26 14.90 8.49
C ALA A 26 -5.96 14.26 7.11
N ASP A 27 -6.95 14.13 6.20
CA ASP A 27 -6.79 13.48 4.89
C ASP A 27 -5.64 14.11 4.08
N ASP A 28 -5.53 15.43 4.11
CA ASP A 28 -4.46 16.18 3.41
C ASP A 28 -3.04 15.78 3.88
N ARG A 29 -2.92 15.21 5.09
CA ARG A 29 -1.63 14.75 5.63
C ARG A 29 -1.27 13.36 5.13
N LEU A 30 -2.22 12.60 4.59
CA LEU A 30 -1.98 11.26 4.09
C LEU A 30 -1.00 11.26 2.91
N ASP A 31 -1.09 12.24 2.02
CA ASP A 31 -0.13 12.38 0.93
C ASP A 31 1.29 12.55 1.45
N ARG A 32 1.48 13.43 2.45
CA ARG A 32 2.79 13.62 3.07
C ARG A 32 3.28 12.35 3.75
N LEU A 33 2.37 11.64 4.42
CA LEU A 33 2.66 10.42 5.18
C LEU A 33 3.17 9.31 4.25
N VAL A 34 2.45 8.99 3.17
CA VAL A 34 2.82 7.89 2.25
C VAL A 34 4.07 8.17 1.40
N HIS A 35 4.46 9.44 1.27
CA HIS A 35 5.71 9.82 0.61
C HIS A 35 6.92 9.88 1.57
N HIS A 36 6.69 9.83 2.88
CA HIS A 36 7.75 10.05 3.86
C HIS A 36 8.65 8.81 4.05
N PRO A 37 9.99 8.92 3.98
CA PRO A 37 10.89 7.77 4.14
C PRO A 37 10.77 7.02 5.47
N ALA A 38 10.36 7.70 6.54
CA ALA A 38 10.24 7.09 7.87
C ALA A 38 9.06 6.11 8.01
N ILE A 39 8.10 6.11 7.08
CA ILE A 39 6.95 5.22 7.15
C ILE A 39 7.29 3.78 6.77
N GLY A 40 8.35 3.58 5.98
CA GLY A 40 8.77 2.27 5.52
C GLY A 40 9.73 2.33 4.34
N GLY A 41 10.14 1.14 3.87
CA GLY A 41 10.98 0.98 2.69
C GLY A 41 10.30 1.48 1.40
N ALA A 42 11.07 1.58 0.31
CA ALA A 42 10.58 2.10 -0.97
C ALA A 42 9.35 1.34 -1.50
N GLU A 43 9.34 0.02 -1.38
CA GLU A 43 8.21 -0.81 -1.84
C GLU A 43 6.99 -0.69 -0.92
N GLU A 44 7.20 -0.58 0.40
CA GLU A 44 6.10 -0.34 1.34
C GLU A 44 5.44 1.02 1.08
N ARG A 45 6.23 2.07 0.81
CA ARG A 45 5.68 3.38 0.45
C ARG A 45 4.82 3.35 -0.81
N LYS A 46 5.29 2.66 -1.87
CA LYS A 46 4.50 2.49 -3.10
C LYS A 46 3.20 1.73 -2.84
N PHE A 47 3.23 0.72 -1.97
CA PHE A 47 2.04 -0.02 -1.59
C PHE A 47 1.03 0.85 -0.85
N LEU A 48 1.49 1.66 0.11
CA LEU A 48 0.64 2.62 0.83
C LEU A 48 0.06 3.69 -0.10
N GLN A 49 0.83 4.16 -1.10
CA GLN A 49 0.32 5.04 -2.16
C GLN A 49 -0.76 4.36 -3.01
N ALA A 50 -0.60 3.06 -3.32
CA ALA A 50 -1.61 2.30 -4.05
C ALA A 50 -2.92 2.17 -3.26
N LYS A 51 -2.82 1.88 -1.95
CA LYS A 51 -3.98 1.87 -1.05
C LYS A 51 -4.66 3.24 -0.97
N LEU A 52 -3.90 4.32 -0.78
CA LEU A 52 -4.46 5.67 -0.72
C LEU A 52 -5.20 6.05 -2.01
N ALA A 53 -4.63 5.73 -3.17
CA ALA A 53 -5.28 5.95 -4.46
C ALA A 53 -6.61 5.18 -4.57
N TYR A 54 -6.62 3.90 -4.18
CA TYR A 54 -7.84 3.09 -4.17
C TYR A 54 -8.91 3.67 -3.23
N LEU A 55 -8.52 4.03 -2.01
CA LEU A 55 -9.40 4.65 -1.02
C LEU A 55 -10.03 5.95 -1.54
N ARG A 56 -9.27 6.76 -2.29
CA ARG A 56 -9.75 7.98 -2.95
C ARG A 56 -10.54 7.74 -4.24
N GLY A 57 -10.72 6.48 -4.64
CA GLY A 57 -11.47 6.11 -5.85
C GLY A 57 -10.64 6.12 -7.15
N ASP A 58 -9.34 6.43 -7.10
CA ASP A 58 -8.44 6.34 -8.25
C ASP A 58 -7.94 4.89 -8.44
N GLN A 59 -8.84 4.06 -8.99
CA GLN A 59 -8.57 2.65 -9.23
C GLN A 59 -7.44 2.40 -10.24
N GLU A 60 -7.27 3.30 -11.22
CA GLU A 60 -6.24 3.15 -12.24
C GLU A 60 -4.84 3.37 -11.63
N GLN A 61 -4.67 4.46 -10.88
CA GLN A 61 -3.42 4.73 -10.18
C GLN A 61 -3.11 3.63 -9.16
N ALA A 62 -4.10 3.16 -8.41
CA ALA A 62 -3.94 2.05 -7.47
C ALA A 62 -3.40 0.78 -8.16
N ARG A 63 -3.99 0.41 -9.30
CA ARG A 63 -3.57 -0.76 -10.09
C ARG A 63 -2.15 -0.60 -10.64
N GLN A 64 -1.80 0.58 -11.16
CA GLN A 64 -0.45 0.84 -11.69
C GLN A 64 0.62 0.75 -10.60
N LEU A 65 0.35 1.31 -9.43
CA LEU A 65 1.27 1.26 -8.30
C LEU A 65 1.41 -0.17 -7.75
N LEU A 66 0.30 -0.91 -7.65
CA LEU A 66 0.31 -2.29 -7.19
C LEU A 66 1.07 -3.22 -8.14
N LYS A 67 0.93 -3.04 -9.47
CA LYS A 67 1.74 -3.77 -10.46
C LYS A 67 3.23 -3.58 -10.24
N LYS A 68 3.69 -2.34 -9.95
CA LYS A 68 5.10 -2.06 -9.66
C LYS A 68 5.57 -2.78 -8.38
N CYS A 69 4.73 -2.83 -7.35
CA CYS A 69 5.03 -3.55 -6.11
C CYS A 69 5.17 -5.07 -6.36
N LEU A 70 4.27 -5.65 -7.16
CA LEU A 70 4.30 -7.07 -7.53
C LEU A 70 5.49 -7.42 -8.42
N GLN A 71 5.91 -6.52 -9.31
CA GLN A 71 7.14 -6.69 -10.09
C GLN A 71 8.39 -6.71 -9.21
N ALA A 72 8.44 -5.84 -8.19
CA ALA A 72 9.58 -5.77 -7.28
C ALA A 72 9.64 -6.97 -6.31
N ARG A 73 8.48 -7.48 -5.87
CA ARG A 73 8.41 -8.61 -4.95
C ARG A 73 7.26 -9.56 -5.33
N PRO A 74 7.45 -10.38 -6.38
CA PRO A 74 6.44 -11.33 -6.80
C PRO A 74 6.17 -12.33 -5.67
N GLY A 75 4.89 -12.65 -5.45
CA GLY A 75 4.49 -13.61 -4.42
C GLY A 75 4.38 -13.04 -3.00
N TYR A 76 4.61 -11.74 -2.78
CA TYR A 76 4.42 -11.17 -1.45
C TYR A 76 2.93 -11.11 -1.09
N ARG A 77 2.55 -11.88 -0.07
CA ARG A 77 1.14 -12.16 0.27
C ARG A 77 0.27 -10.90 0.41
N ARG A 78 0.76 -9.85 1.08
CA ARG A 78 0.01 -8.58 1.24
C ARG A 78 -0.32 -7.93 -0.10
N TYR A 79 0.59 -7.96 -1.07
CA TYR A 79 0.34 -7.39 -2.40
C TYR A 79 -0.66 -8.22 -3.19
N LEU A 80 -0.60 -9.55 -3.06
CA LEU A 80 -1.55 -10.45 -3.70
C LEU A 80 -2.96 -10.32 -3.11
N THR A 81 -3.07 -10.21 -1.78
CA THR A 81 -4.36 -9.98 -1.10
C THR A 81 -4.99 -8.68 -1.58
N PHE A 82 -4.23 -7.57 -1.62
CA PHE A 82 -4.76 -6.32 -2.14
C PHE A 82 -5.09 -6.37 -3.64
N ALA A 83 -4.33 -7.15 -4.43
CA ALA A 83 -4.63 -7.35 -5.85
C ALA A 83 -5.97 -8.04 -6.05
N ASP A 84 -6.31 -9.02 -5.21
CA ASP A 84 -7.60 -9.69 -5.19
C ASP A 84 -8.72 -8.70 -4.79
N GLU A 85 -8.52 -7.92 -3.73
CA GLU A 85 -9.47 -6.90 -3.24
C GLU A 85 -9.86 -5.86 -4.31
N ILE A 86 -8.92 -5.42 -5.15
CA ILE A 86 -9.17 -4.41 -6.20
C ILE A 86 -9.48 -5.02 -7.58
N GLY A 87 -9.59 -6.34 -7.66
CA GLY A 87 -9.86 -7.09 -8.90
C GLY A 87 -8.76 -6.97 -9.94
N LEU A 88 -7.49 -6.83 -9.52
CA LEU A 88 -6.35 -6.80 -10.42
C LEU A 88 -6.05 -8.21 -10.93
N VAL A 89 -6.53 -8.53 -12.13
CA VAL A 89 -6.16 -9.76 -12.84
C VAL A 89 -4.72 -9.64 -13.33
N LEU A 90 -3.80 -10.36 -12.69
CA LEU A 90 -2.46 -10.57 -13.21
C LEU A 90 -2.58 -11.52 -14.40
N LYS A 91 -2.65 -10.98 -15.62
CA LYS A 91 -2.41 -11.79 -16.81
C LYS A 91 -0.93 -12.12 -16.83
N ASP A 92 -0.62 -13.39 -16.61
CA ASP A 92 0.69 -13.97 -16.93
C ASP A 92 1.05 -13.52 -18.35
N SER A 93 2.08 -12.68 -18.46
CA SER A 93 2.66 -12.25 -19.74
C SER A 93 3.89 -13.08 -20.02
#